data_AF-A0AB39QDA3-F1
#
_entry.id   AF-A0AB39QDA3-F1
#
_cell.length_a   1.000
_cell.length_b   1.000
_cell.length_c   1.000
_cell.angle_alpha   90.00
_cell.angle_beta   90.00
_cell.angle_gamma   90.00
#
_symmetry.space_group_name_H-M   'P 1'
#
loop_
_entity.id
_entity.type
_entity.pdbx_description
1 polymer ?
#
loop_
_entity_poly.entity_id
_entity_poly.type
_entity_poly.pdbx_seq_one_letter_code
_entity_poly.pdbx_strand_id
1 'polypeptide(L)'
;MTGNRGRWPKIDEERGVEDVTLLILEWLGEQGVSAMIRMDAERLADNAPAWTFVASGGPLAHGMRADGRTVQQCVSVALARLRDAGLSVPF
;
A
#
# COMPACT_ATOMS: atom_id res chain seq x y z
N MET A 1 -24.41 8.58 -14.66
CA MET A 1 -23.43 8.94 -13.61
C MET A 1 -23.85 8.28 -12.30
N THR A 2 -23.52 7.00 -12.12
CA THR A 2 -23.77 6.27 -10.88
C THR A 2 -22.44 6.17 -10.15
N GLY A 3 -22.23 7.06 -9.17
CA GLY A 3 -21.12 6.98 -8.25
C GLY A 3 -21.26 5.69 -7.45
N ASN A 4 -20.50 4.67 -7.83
CA ASN A 4 -20.37 3.45 -7.05
C ASN A 4 -19.59 3.80 -5.78
N ARG A 5 -20.30 4.28 -4.75
CA ARG A 5 -19.76 4.41 -3.40
C ARG A 5 -19.57 2.99 -2.88
N GLY A 6 -18.43 2.41 -3.24
CA GLY A 6 -17.99 1.09 -2.81
C GLY A 6 -18.26 0.95 -1.31
N ARG A 7 -19.06 -0.05 -0.97
CA ARG A 7 -19.34 -0.43 0.41
C ARG A 7 -18.04 -1.02 0.97
N TRP A 8 -17.21 -0.17 1.55
CA TRP A 8 -15.96 -0.58 2.16
C TRP A 8 -16.26 -1.50 3.35
N PRO A 9 -15.66 -2.69 3.43
CA PRO A 9 -15.65 -3.46 4.66
C PRO A 9 -14.94 -2.61 5.73
N LYS A 10 -15.56 -2.42 6.89
CA LYS A 10 -14.81 -1.98 8.06
C LYS A 10 -13.70 -3.00 8.27
N ILE A 11 -12.45 -2.54 8.32
CA ILE A 11 -11.33 -3.39 8.72
C ILE A 11 -11.62 -3.75 10.17
N ASP A 12 -12.17 -4.94 10.36
CA ASP A 12 -12.27 -5.57 11.66
C ASP A 12 -10.83 -5.82 12.13
N GLU A 13 -10.54 -5.60 13.40
CA GLU A 13 -9.21 -5.88 13.98
C GLU A 13 -8.83 -7.37 13.83
N GLU A 14 -9.81 -8.21 13.51
CA GLU A 14 -9.70 -9.63 13.14
C GLU A 14 -9.09 -9.88 11.75
N ARG A 15 -9.09 -8.90 10.82
CA ARG A 15 -8.46 -9.08 9.50
C ARG A 15 -6.95 -8.88 9.58
N GLY A 16 -6.20 -9.91 9.20
CA GLY A 16 -4.75 -9.83 9.11
C GLY A 16 -4.28 -8.71 8.18
N VAL A 17 -3.11 -8.14 8.47
CA VAL A 17 -2.47 -7.09 7.67
C VAL A 17 -2.29 -7.50 6.20
N GLU A 18 -2.20 -8.80 5.92
CA GLU A 18 -2.11 -9.38 4.59
C GLU A 18 -3.39 -9.15 3.77
N ASP A 19 -4.57 -9.38 4.35
CA ASP A 19 -5.86 -9.16 3.68
C ASP A 19 -6.06 -7.70 3.29
N VAL A 20 -5.71 -6.78 4.21
CA VAL A 20 -5.79 -5.35 3.96
C VAL A 20 -4.82 -4.93 2.87
N THR A 21 -3.60 -5.48 2.88
CA THR A 21 -2.58 -5.19 1.87
C THR A 21 -3.03 -5.63 0.48
N LEU A 22 -3.64 -6.81 0.35
CA LEU A 22 -4.17 -7.29 -0.93
C LEU A 22 -5.25 -6.37 -1.49
N LEU A 23 -6.21 -5.92 -0.66
CA LEU A 23 -7.25 -4.98 -1.08
C LEU A 23 -6.67 -3.64 -1.56
N ILE A 24 -5.61 -3.15 -0.90
CA ILE A 24 -4.90 -1.94 -1.33
C ILE A 24 -4.25 -2.15 -2.71
N LEU A 25 -3.58 -3.28 -2.92
CA LEU A 25 -2.91 -3.58 -4.19
C LEU A 25 -3.91 -3.72 -5.35
N GLU A 26 -5.04 -4.39 -5.11
CA GLU A 26 -6.13 -4.51 -6.10
C GLU A 26 -6.68 -3.13 -6.48
N TRP A 27 -7.01 -2.30 -5.48
CA TRP A 27 -7.52 -0.94 -5.70
C TRP A 27 -6.54 -0.04 -6.47
N LEU A 28 -5.23 -0.17 -6.18
CA LEU A 28 -4.19 0.55 -6.93
C LEU A 28 -4.13 0.07 -8.39
N GLY A 29 -4.24 -1.23 -8.61
CA GLY A 29 -4.32 -1.84 -9.94
C GLY A 29 -5.50 -1.31 -10.77
N GLU A 30 -6.67 -1.12 -10.15
CA GLU A 30 -7.86 -0.54 -10.80
C GLU A 30 -7.64 0.91 -11.30
N GLN A 31 -6.66 1.63 -10.75
CA GLN A 31 -6.27 2.98 -11.20
C GLN A 31 -5.06 2.98 -12.13
N GLY A 32 -4.62 1.82 -12.58
CA GLY A 32 -3.43 1.69 -13.43
C GLY A 32 -2.12 1.91 -12.69
N VAL A 33 -2.11 1.85 -11.35
CA VAL A 33 -0.89 1.86 -10.55
C VAL A 33 -0.39 0.44 -10.40
N SER A 34 0.84 0.20 -10.85
CA SER A 34 1.57 -1.02 -10.51
C SER A 34 2.21 -0.85 -9.15
N ALA A 35 1.87 -1.74 -8.21
CA ALA A 35 2.39 -1.73 -6.85
C ALA A 35 2.90 -3.11 -6.43
N MET A 36 3.92 -3.11 -5.58
CA MET A 36 4.54 -4.30 -5.01
C MET A 36 4.90 -4.04 -3.56
N ILE A 37 4.73 -5.07 -2.72
CA ILE A 37 5.34 -5.14 -1.40
C ILE A 37 6.29 -6.34 -1.35
N ARG A 38 7.44 -6.17 -0.70
CA ARG A 38 8.45 -7.23 -0.53
C ARG A 38 9.07 -7.17 0.86
N MET A 39 9.53 -8.32 1.35
CA MET A 39 10.34 -8.46 2.56
C MET A 39 11.73 -8.99 2.16
N ASP A 40 12.77 -8.31 2.65
CA ASP A 40 14.18 -8.64 2.45
C ASP A 40 14.71 -9.32 3.71
N ALA A 41 15.06 -10.61 3.59
CA ALA A 41 15.39 -11.47 4.73
C ALA A 41 16.76 -11.13 5.32
N GLU A 42 17.71 -10.70 4.50
CA GLU A 42 19.02 -10.24 4.91
C GLU A 42 18.90 -8.98 5.77
N ARG A 43 18.08 -8.01 5.33
CA ARG A 43 17.80 -6.81 6.13
C ARG A 43 17.08 -7.12 7.43
N LEU A 44 16.23 -8.15 7.45
CA LEU A 44 15.59 -8.61 8.68
C LEU A 44 16.63 -9.17 9.65
N ALA A 45 17.57 -9.99 9.17
CA ALA A 45 18.66 -10.54 9.97
C ALA A 45 19.56 -9.43 10.56
N ASP A 46 19.76 -8.35 9.81
CA ASP A 46 20.53 -7.17 10.23
C ASP A 46 19.74 -6.17 11.10
N ASN A 47 18.50 -6.49 11.51
CA ASN A 47 17.58 -5.60 12.24
C ASN A 47 17.38 -4.22 11.57
N ALA A 48 17.48 -4.19 10.24
CA ALA A 48 17.22 -3.06 9.39
C ALA A 48 15.74 -3.04 8.92
N PRO A 49 15.23 -1.94 8.35
CA PRO A 49 13.93 -1.95 7.68
C PRO A 49 13.92 -2.96 6.54
N ALA A 50 13.21 -4.07 6.74
CA ALA A 50 13.17 -5.23 5.83
C ALA A 50 12.01 -5.16 4.83
N TRP A 51 10.98 -4.37 5.12
CA TRP A 51 9.81 -4.25 4.26
C TRP A 51 9.96 -3.07 3.32
N THR A 52 9.61 -3.28 2.05
CA THR A 52 9.60 -2.25 1.02
C THR A 52 8.30 -2.32 0.24
N PHE A 53 7.65 -1.17 0.09
CA PHE A 53 6.55 -0.94 -0.83
C PHE A 53 7.03 -0.04 -1.97
N VAL A 54 6.71 -0.41 -3.21
CA VAL A 54 6.97 0.42 -4.40
C VAL A 54 5.69 0.56 -5.21
N ALA A 55 5.47 1.74 -5.78
CA ALA A 55 4.36 1.99 -6.68
C ALA A 55 4.78 2.93 -7.82
N SER A 56 4.20 2.73 -9.00
CA SER A 56 4.45 3.57 -10.17
C SER A 56 3.31 3.44 -11.19
N GLY A 57 3.25 4.39 -12.12
CA GLY A 57 2.22 4.41 -13.16
C GLY A 57 0.91 5.05 -12.70
N GLY A 58 -0.11 4.95 -13.55
CA GLY A 58 -1.40 5.60 -13.32
C GLY A 58 -1.26 7.12 -13.13
N PRO A 59 -1.94 7.72 -12.14
CA PRO A 59 -1.89 9.16 -11.88
C PRO A 59 -0.62 9.64 -11.16
N LEU A 60 0.32 8.74 -10.82
CA LEU A 60 1.57 9.13 -10.17
C LEU A 60 2.50 9.83 -11.17
N ALA A 61 2.90 11.06 -10.86
CA ALA A 61 3.88 11.80 -11.67
C ALA A 61 5.26 11.11 -11.71
N HIS A 62 5.66 10.47 -10.62
CA HIS A 62 6.89 9.68 -10.49
C HIS A 62 6.62 8.43 -9.63
N GLY A 63 7.43 7.39 -9.79
CA GLY A 63 7.38 6.24 -8.90
C GLY A 63 7.71 6.61 -7.45
N MET A 64 7.16 5.87 -6.49
CA MET A 64 7.40 6.05 -5.07
C MET A 64 7.89 4.77 -4.40
N ARG A 65 8.61 4.94 -3.30
CA ARG A 65 9.07 3.87 -2.41
C ARG A 65 8.76 4.24 -0.96
N ALA A 66 8.33 3.27 -0.16
CA ALA A 66 8.25 3.37 1.29
C ALA A 66 8.93 2.14 1.92
N ASP A 67 9.65 2.35 3.01
CA ASP A 67 10.32 1.29 3.75
C ASP A 67 9.78 1.22 5.17
N GLY A 68 9.81 0.03 5.77
CA GLY A 68 9.33 -0.20 7.13
C GLY A 68 10.05 -1.36 7.82
N ARG A 69 10.10 -1.32 9.15
CA ARG A 69 10.55 -2.45 9.98
C ARG A 69 9.47 -3.53 10.07
N THR A 70 8.20 -3.14 9.98
CA THR A 70 7.05 -4.03 9.89
C THR A 70 6.27 -3.77 8.61
N VAL A 71 5.49 -4.76 8.17
CA VAL A 71 4.58 -4.62 7.03
C VAL A 71 3.57 -3.48 7.27
N GLN A 72 3.01 -3.37 8.47
CA GLN A 72 2.10 -2.27 8.84
C GLN A 72 2.76 -0.90 8.67
N GLN A 73 3.97 -0.71 9.22
CA GLN A 73 4.68 0.56 9.11
C GLN A 73 4.94 0.91 7.64
N CYS A 74 5.37 -0.06 6.84
CA CYS A 74 5.65 0.12 5.42
C CYS A 74 4.40 0.58 4.65
N VAL A 75 3.28 -0.13 4.84
CA VAL A 75 2.00 0.17 4.18
C VAL A 75 1.46 1.51 4.65
N SER A 76 1.49 1.84 5.95
CA SER A 76 1.03 3.13 6.44
C SER A 76 1.80 4.31 5.83
N VAL A 77 3.13 4.20 5.72
CA VAL A 77 3.95 5.24 5.06
C VAL A 77 3.62 5.32 3.56
N ALA A 78 3.39 4.18 2.90
CA ALA A 78 3.01 4.16 1.49
C ALA A 78 1.67 4.86 1.25
N LEU A 79 0.63 4.55 2.04
CA LEU A 79 -0.69 5.16 1.91
C LEU A 79 -0.64 6.66 2.13
N ALA A 80 0.11 7.13 3.14
CA ALA A 80 0.30 8.56 3.36
C ALA A 80 0.91 9.26 2.13
N ARG A 81 1.98 8.69 1.55
CA ARG A 81 2.63 9.25 0.35
C ARG A 81 1.74 9.21 -0.88
N LEU A 82 0.93 8.16 -1.05
CA LEU A 82 -0.02 8.06 -2.16
C LEU A 82 -1.11 9.15 -2.05
N ARG A 83 -1.56 9.48 -0.84
CA ARG A 83 -2.49 10.60 -0.61
C ARG A 83 -1.86 11.95 -0.93
N ASP A 84 -0.63 12.16 -0.49
CA ASP A 84 0.10 13.40 -0.80
C ASP A 84 0.33 13.55 -2.31
N ALA A 85 0.45 12.43 -3.03
CA ALA A 85 0.52 12.39 -4.49
C ALA A 85 -0.85 12.53 -5.20
N GLY A 86 -1.94 12.70 -4.45
CA GLY A 86 -3.28 12.93 -4.98
C GLY A 86 -4.10 11.69 -5.29
N LEU A 87 -3.65 10.48 -4.92
CA LEU A 87 -4.44 9.26 -5.06
C LEU A 87 -5.43 9.11 -3.90
N SER A 88 -6.67 8.77 -4.24
CA SER A 88 -7.75 8.56 -3.29
C SER A 88 -7.68 7.18 -2.61
N VAL A 89 -6.55 6.83 -1.98
CA VAL A 89 -6.37 5.48 -1.41
C VAL A 89 -7.30 5.22 -0.23
N PRO A 90 -7.87 4.01 -0.09
CA PRO A 90 -8.76 3.71 1.04
C PRO A 90 -7.99 3.79 2.37
N PHE A 91 -8.67 4.23 3.44
CA PHE A 91 -8.25 4.26 4.87
C PHE A 91 -7.34 5.43 5.31
#